data_AF-A0A1F7N0M9-F1
#
_entry.id   AF-A0A1F7N0M9-F1
#
_cell.length_a   1.000
_cell.length_b   1.000
_cell.length_c   1.000
_cell.angle_alpha   90.00
_cell.angle_beta   90.00
_cell.angle_gamma   90.00
#
_symmetry.space_group_name_H-M   'P 1'
#
loop_
_entity.id
_entity.type
_entity.pdbx_description
1 polymer ?
#
loop_
_entity_poly.entity_id
_entity_poly.type
_entity_poly.pdbx_seq_one_letter_code
_entity_poly.pdbx_strand_id
1 'polypeptide(L)'
;MAEEIKRTGPPKASDLKGDEFTWSVPLSQPPSREWSRCFAEPAETTVLCHPKRLGMMHQALVFKCEEEHLPAWIEYIDRWIMGANAALAAQEDADKRRRAEQLRQEEDKQRRMQEANEKFKGL
;
A
#
# COMPACT_ATOMS: atom_id res chain seq x y z
N MET A 1 0.60 -13.24 3.65
CA MET A 1 0.52 -12.19 2.62
C MET A 1 -0.61 -11.30 3.05
N ALA A 2 -0.39 -9.99 3.21
CA ALA A 2 -1.50 -9.09 3.48
C ALA A 2 -2.51 -9.19 2.32
N GLU A 3 -3.79 -9.39 2.62
CA GLU A 3 -4.81 -9.42 1.57
C GLU A 3 -4.88 -8.06 0.87
N GLU A 4 -5.06 -8.09 -0.45
CA GLU A 4 -5.17 -6.89 -1.26
C GLU A 4 -6.42 -6.09 -0.90
N ILE A 5 -6.27 -4.77 -0.77
CA ILE A 5 -7.40 -3.88 -0.55
C ILE A 5 -8.17 -3.71 -1.86
N LYS A 6 -9.49 -3.88 -1.83
CA LYS A 6 -10.40 -3.74 -2.99
C LYS A 6 -11.62 -2.92 -2.60
N ARG A 7 -12.27 -2.26 -3.57
CA ARG A 7 -13.61 -1.72 -3.34
C ARG A 7 -14.62 -2.86 -3.21
N THR A 8 -15.56 -2.74 -2.29
CA THR A 8 -16.59 -3.78 -2.04
C THR A 8 -17.97 -3.42 -2.57
N GLY A 9 -18.13 -2.21 -3.13
CA GLY A 9 -19.42 -1.77 -3.67
C GLY A 9 -19.35 -0.40 -4.34
N PRO A 10 -20.50 0.10 -4.81
CA PRO A 10 -20.60 1.43 -5.37
C PRO A 10 -20.35 2.52 -4.31
N PRO A 11 -19.89 3.72 -4.71
CA PRO A 11 -19.85 4.88 -3.83
C PRO A 11 -21.25 5.22 -3.30
N LYS A 12 -21.31 5.68 -2.04
CA LYS A 12 -22.55 6.11 -1.38
C LYS A 12 -22.43 7.58 -0.99
N ALA A 13 -23.43 8.38 -1.35
CA ALA A 13 -23.53 9.75 -0.86
C ALA A 13 -23.99 9.74 0.61
N SER A 14 -23.37 10.56 1.45
CA SER A 14 -23.72 10.69 2.87
C SER A 14 -24.16 12.10 3.27
N ASP A 15 -23.81 13.13 2.49
CA ASP A 15 -24.14 14.53 2.75
C ASP A 15 -24.12 15.35 1.45
N LEU A 16 -24.84 16.47 1.41
CA LEU A 16 -24.89 17.39 0.27
C LEU A 16 -24.79 18.84 0.78
N LYS A 17 -23.81 19.59 0.28
CA LYS A 17 -23.61 21.00 0.63
C LYS A 17 -23.43 21.84 -0.64
N GLY A 18 -24.49 22.54 -1.05
CA GLY A 18 -24.55 23.14 -2.38
C GLY A 18 -24.68 22.02 -3.42
N ASP A 19 -23.81 22.02 -4.43
CA ASP A 19 -23.74 20.98 -5.46
C ASP A 19 -22.69 19.88 -5.15
N GLU A 20 -21.98 20.00 -4.02
CA GLU A 20 -20.93 19.07 -3.63
C GLU A 20 -21.45 17.98 -2.69
N PHE A 21 -21.33 16.73 -3.13
CA PHE A 21 -21.70 15.56 -2.35
C PHE A 21 -20.49 15.05 -1.56
N THR A 22 -20.73 14.57 -0.35
CA THR A 22 -19.76 13.73 0.37
C THR A 22 -19.98 12.28 -0.02
N TRP A 23 -19.00 11.68 -0.68
CA TRP A 23 -19.01 10.30 -1.14
C TRP A 23 -18.17 9.42 -0.22
N SER A 24 -18.68 8.21 0.04
CA SER A 24 -17.97 7.14 0.74
C SER A 24 -17.83 5.91 -0.15
N VAL A 25 -16.61 5.43 -0.31
CA VAL A 25 -16.25 4.25 -1.10
C VAL A 25 -15.85 3.13 -0.14
N PRO A 26 -16.65 2.06 -0.01
CA PRO A 26 -16.33 0.98 0.92
C PRO A 26 -15.19 0.11 0.39
N LEU A 27 -14.30 -0.29 1.30
CA LEU A 27 -13.13 -1.15 1.03
C LEU A 27 -13.36 -2.56 1.58
N SER A 28 -12.51 -3.52 1.22
CA SER A 28 -12.54 -4.91 1.70
C SER A 28 -12.02 -5.07 3.12
N GLN A 29 -11.15 -4.17 3.54
CA GLN A 29 -10.52 -4.15 4.86
C GLN A 29 -10.04 -2.73 5.20
N PRO A 30 -9.81 -2.41 6.48
CA PRO A 30 -9.24 -1.13 6.87
C PRO A 30 -7.81 -0.96 6.32
N PRO A 31 -7.47 0.20 5.73
CA PRO A 31 -6.11 0.51 5.29
C PRO A 31 -5.08 0.45 6.43
N SER A 32 -3.99 -0.29 6.24
CA SER A 32 -2.83 -0.23 7.12
C SER A 32 -2.06 1.08 6.92
N ARG A 33 -1.20 1.44 7.88
CA ARG A 33 -0.38 2.66 7.79
C ARG A 33 0.52 2.66 6.55
N GLU A 34 1.15 1.53 6.26
CA GLU A 34 2.03 1.32 5.12
C GLU A 34 1.27 1.46 3.80
N TRP A 35 0.10 0.81 3.70
CA TRP A 35 -0.75 0.91 2.52
C TRP A 35 -1.21 2.35 2.29
N SER A 36 -1.65 3.04 3.35
CA SER A 36 -2.11 4.43 3.27
C SER A 36 -1.01 5.37 2.78
N ARG A 37 0.25 5.10 3.15
CA ARG A 37 1.41 5.84 2.64
C ARG A 37 1.60 5.60 1.14
N CYS A 38 1.56 4.35 0.68
CA CYS A 38 1.64 4.02 -0.74
C CYS A 38 0.50 4.64 -1.55
N PHE A 39 -0.73 4.64 -1.01
CA PHE A 39 -1.90 5.25 -1.64
C PHE A 39 -1.80 6.78 -1.73
N ALA A 40 -1.20 7.43 -0.73
CA ALA A 40 -1.03 8.89 -0.70
C ALA A 40 0.04 9.40 -1.67
N GLU A 41 0.90 8.52 -2.20
CA GLU A 41 2.02 8.82 -3.11
C GLU A 41 1.84 8.10 -4.46
N PRO A 42 0.75 8.34 -5.21
CA PRO A 42 0.54 7.66 -6.48
C PRO A 42 1.49 8.18 -7.55
N ALA A 43 1.71 7.36 -8.57
CA ALA A 43 2.50 7.75 -9.75
C ALA A 43 1.83 8.88 -10.56
N GLU A 44 0.49 8.96 -10.54
CA GLU A 44 -0.29 9.92 -11.32
C GLU A 44 -1.36 10.59 -10.47
N THR A 45 -1.46 11.92 -10.58
CA THR A 45 -2.55 12.73 -10.02
C THR A 45 -3.00 13.77 -11.03
N THR A 46 -4.22 14.29 -10.86
CA THR A 46 -4.71 15.43 -11.63
C THR A 46 -5.10 16.59 -10.71
N VAL A 47 -5.34 17.76 -11.29
CA VAL A 47 -5.85 18.94 -10.54
C VAL A 47 -7.22 18.65 -9.91
N LEU A 48 -8.03 17.81 -10.56
CA LEU A 48 -9.35 17.40 -10.12
C LEU A 48 -9.28 16.29 -9.06
N CYS A 49 -8.53 15.22 -9.35
CA CYS A 49 -8.46 14.02 -8.53
C CYS A 49 -7.08 13.90 -7.88
N HIS A 50 -7.04 14.05 -6.55
CA HIS A 50 -5.81 13.94 -5.77
C HIS A 50 -6.04 13.12 -4.49
N PRO A 51 -5.19 12.13 -4.16
CA PRO A 51 -5.40 11.24 -3.00
C PRO A 51 -5.51 11.95 -1.66
N LYS A 52 -4.75 13.04 -1.48
CA LYS A 52 -4.83 13.90 -0.29
C LYS A 52 -6.21 14.53 -0.03
N ARG A 53 -7.12 14.54 -1.02
CA ARG A 53 -8.51 14.98 -0.82
C ARG A 53 -9.41 13.87 -0.28
N LEU A 54 -8.92 12.63 -0.21
CA LEU A 54 -9.62 11.53 0.42
C LEU A 54 -9.21 11.42 1.90
N GLY A 55 -10.20 11.39 2.77
CA GLY A 55 -10.08 10.88 4.12
C GLY A 55 -10.21 9.36 4.13
N MET A 56 -9.47 8.69 5.00
CA MET A 56 -9.64 7.25 5.26
C MET A 56 -10.39 7.11 6.58
N MET A 57 -11.63 6.62 6.49
CA MET A 57 -12.50 6.43 7.66
C MET A 57 -12.79 4.95 7.82
N HIS A 58 -12.10 4.31 8.77
CA HIS A 58 -12.21 2.89 9.05
C HIS A 58 -11.97 2.01 7.81
N GLN A 59 -13.03 1.55 7.17
CA GLN A 59 -13.01 0.69 5.97
C GLN A 59 -13.60 1.42 4.75
N ALA A 60 -13.49 2.74 4.70
CA ALA A 60 -13.97 3.53 3.57
C ALA A 60 -13.02 4.68 3.22
N LEU A 61 -12.99 5.03 1.93
CA LEU A 61 -12.43 6.29 1.45
C LEU A 61 -13.56 7.31 1.36
N VAL A 62 -13.36 8.49 1.95
CA VAL A 62 -14.37 9.54 2.02
C VAL A 62 -13.83 10.79 1.36
N PHE A 63 -14.57 11.37 0.43
CA PHE A 63 -14.15 12.57 -0.28
C PHE A 63 -15.37 13.37 -0.72
N LYS A 64 -15.12 14.57 -1.24
CA LYS A 64 -16.17 15.45 -1.73
C LYS A 64 -15.99 15.76 -3.20
N CYS A 65 -17.07 15.67 -3.96
CA CYS A 65 -17.13 16.11 -5.34
C CYS A 65 -18.57 16.30 -5.80
N GLU A 66 -18.74 17.06 -6.87
CA GLU A 66 -19.99 17.11 -7.63
C GLU A 66 -20.27 15.74 -8.28
N GLU A 67 -21.55 15.43 -8.50
CA GLU A 67 -21.99 14.14 -9.04
C GLU A 67 -21.37 13.84 -10.42
N GLU A 68 -21.24 14.86 -11.28
CA GLU A 68 -20.65 14.74 -12.62
C GLU A 68 -19.18 14.29 -12.60
N HIS A 69 -18.45 14.58 -11.52
CA HIS A 69 -17.04 14.23 -11.38
C HIS A 69 -16.83 12.85 -10.74
N LEU A 70 -17.87 12.25 -10.18
CA LEU A 70 -17.78 10.97 -9.47
C LEU A 70 -17.18 9.83 -10.33
N PRO A 71 -17.53 9.64 -11.61
CA PRO A 71 -16.94 8.58 -12.43
C PRO A 71 -15.43 8.71 -12.57
N ALA A 72 -14.93 9.94 -12.78
CA ALA A 72 -13.50 10.21 -12.87
C ALA A 72 -12.79 9.89 -11.54
N TRP A 73 -13.38 10.30 -10.41
CA TRP A 73 -12.85 9.98 -9.08
C TRP A 73 -12.74 8.48 -8.86
N ILE A 74 -13.78 7.71 -9.21
CA ILE A 74 -13.77 6.25 -9.03
C ILE A 74 -12.67 5.59 -9.86
N GLU A 75 -12.47 6.03 -11.10
CA GLU A 75 -11.39 5.51 -11.96
C GLU A 75 -10.01 5.75 -11.34
N TYR A 76 -9.73 6.97 -10.87
CA TYR A 76 -8.46 7.28 -10.22
C TYR A 76 -8.28 6.53 -8.90
N ILE A 77 -9.34 6.41 -8.09
CA ILE A 77 -9.31 5.65 -6.84
C ILE A 77 -8.94 4.19 -7.12
N ASP A 78 -9.52 3.57 -8.14
CA ASP A 78 -9.19 2.19 -8.52
C ASP A 78 -7.72 2.05 -8.91
N ARG A 79 -7.20 2.97 -9.74
CA ARG A 79 -5.77 2.99 -10.11
C ARG A 79 -4.87 3.15 -8.89
N TRP A 80 -5.20 4.03 -7.97
CA TRP A 80 -4.41 4.26 -6.76
C TRP A 80 -4.47 3.08 -5.79
N ILE A 81 -5.62 2.41 -5.66
CA ILE A 81 -5.76 1.16 -4.89
C ILE A 81 -4.82 0.09 -5.48
N MET A 82 -4.87 -0.11 -6.80
CA MET A 82 -3.99 -1.06 -7.49
C MET A 82 -2.51 -0.73 -7.30
N GLY A 83 -2.13 0.55 -7.46
CA GLY A 83 -0.75 1.01 -7.26
C GLY A 83 -0.27 0.79 -5.83
N ALA A 84 -1.11 1.08 -4.83
CA ALA A 84 -0.77 0.89 -3.42
C ALA A 84 -0.58 -0.59 -3.08
N ASN A 85 -1.46 -1.47 -3.57
CA ASN A 85 -1.32 -2.92 -3.39
C ASN A 85 -0.01 -3.44 -4.01
N ALA A 86 0.29 -3.03 -5.24
CA ALA A 86 1.52 -3.43 -5.93
C ALA A 86 2.79 -2.94 -5.22
N ALA A 87 2.80 -1.68 -4.77
CA ALA A 87 3.93 -1.10 -4.04
C ALA A 87 4.17 -1.82 -2.71
N LEU A 88 3.10 -2.14 -1.96
CA LEU A 88 3.21 -2.85 -0.70
C LEU A 88 3.73 -4.28 -0.91
N ALA A 89 3.22 -5.01 -1.91
CA ALA A 89 3.69 -6.34 -2.26
C ALA A 89 5.18 -6.34 -2.67
N ALA A 90 5.60 -5.36 -3.47
CA ALA A 90 7.00 -5.20 -3.86
C ALA A 90 7.92 -4.92 -2.67
N GLN A 91 7.46 -4.13 -1.70
CA GLN A 91 8.20 -3.86 -0.46
C GLN A 91 8.34 -5.14 0.38
N GLU A 92 7.27 -5.90 0.59
CA GLU A 92 7.32 -7.17 1.33
C GLU A 92 8.32 -8.15 0.70
N ASP A 93 8.33 -8.26 -0.62
CA ASP A 93 9.24 -9.15 -1.33
C ASP A 93 10.68 -8.67 -1.30
N ALA A 94 10.94 -7.36 -1.36
CA ALA A 94 12.26 -6.79 -1.18
C ALA A 94 12.80 -7.10 0.24
N ASP A 95 11.97 -6.95 1.27
CA ASP A 95 12.36 -7.24 2.65
C ASP A 95 12.64 -8.73 2.88
N LYS A 96 11.83 -9.64 2.31
CA LYS A 96 12.11 -11.08 2.34
C LYS A 96 13.45 -11.41 1.68
N ARG A 97 13.73 -10.83 0.50
CA ARG A 97 15.00 -11.04 -0.22
C ARG A 97 16.19 -10.55 0.60
N ARG A 98 16.09 -9.36 1.19
CA ARG A 98 17.14 -8.80 2.06
C ARG A 98 17.41 -9.68 3.27
N ARG A 99 16.37 -10.16 3.96
CA ARG A 99 16.52 -11.07 5.11
C ARG A 99 17.16 -12.40 4.71
N ALA A 100 16.75 -12.98 3.58
CA ALA A 100 17.35 -14.22 3.07
C ALA A 100 18.82 -14.04 2.70
N GLU A 101 19.19 -12.90 2.12
CA GLU A 101 20.59 -12.59 1.80
C GLU A 101 21.44 -12.38 3.05
N GLN A 102 20.92 -11.67 4.05
CA GLN A 102 21.59 -11.50 5.35
C GLN A 102 21.84 -12.84 6.03
N LEU A 103 20.85 -13.74 6.03
CA LEU A 103 21.00 -15.07 6.62
C LEU A 103 22.13 -15.86 5.93
N ARG A 104 22.15 -15.87 4.59
CA ARG A 104 23.20 -16.54 3.81
C ARG A 104 24.59 -15.97 4.10
N GLN A 105 24.71 -14.65 4.19
CA GLN A 105 25.99 -14.01 4.51
C GLN A 105 26.48 -14.37 5.91
N GLU A 106 25.58 -14.45 6.90
CA GLU A 106 25.94 -14.87 8.25
C GLU A 106 26.34 -16.36 8.31
N GLU A 107 25.62 -17.24 7.61
CA GLU A 107 25.98 -18.67 7.48
C GLU A 107 27.36 -18.85 6.82
N ASP A 108 27.64 -18.13 5.74
CA ASP A 108 28.95 -18.17 5.08
C ASP A 108 30.07 -17.64 5.99
N LYS A 109 29.83 -16.57 6.76
CA LYS A 109 30.79 -16.08 7.77
C LYS A 109 31.04 -17.13 8.85
N GLN A 110 29.99 -17.75 9.38
CA GLN A 110 30.12 -18.80 10.39
C GLN A 110 30.89 -20.00 9.86
N ARG A 111 30.60 -20.46 8.64
CA ARG A 111 31.34 -21.57 8.01
C ARG A 111 32.83 -21.23 7.88
N ARG A 112 33.17 -20.03 7.40
CA ARG A 112 34.58 -19.60 7.27
C ARG A 112 35.31 -19.52 8.61
N MET A 113 34.62 -19.08 9.68
CA MET A 113 35.20 -19.08 11.03
C MET A 113 35.44 -20.50 11.55
N GLN A 114 34.49 -21.42 11.32
CA GLN A 114 34.65 -22.83 11.70
C GLN A 114 35.82 -23.48 10.95
N GLU A 115 35.87 -23.33 9.63
CA GLU A 115 36.98 -23.84 8.80
C GLU A 115 38.35 -23.29 9.24
N ALA A 116 38.42 -22.01 9.63
CA ALA A 116 39.65 -21.42 10.15
C ALA A 116 40.03 -22.03 11.51
N ASN A 117 39.08 -22.13 12.45
CA ASN A 117 39.32 -22.72 13.76
C ASN A 117 39.79 -24.18 13.66
N GLU A 118 39.23 -24.97 12.74
CA GLU A 118 39.67 -26.35 12.50
C GLU A 118 41.10 -26.43 11.99
N LYS A 119 41.51 -25.55 11.07
CA LYS A 119 42.89 -25.49 10.56
C LYS A 119 43.92 -25.20 11.65
N PHE A 120 43.58 -24.37 12.62
CA PHE A 120 44.48 -23.97 13.70
C PHE A 120 44.35 -24.82 14.97
N LYS A 121 43.47 -25.82 15.00
CA LYS A 121 43.23 -26.69 16.17
C LYS A 121 44.42 -27.62 16.51
N GLY A 122 45.37 -27.79 15.59
CA GLY A 122 46.53 -28.67 15.74
C GLY A 122 47.88 -27.96 15.92
N LEU A 123 47.89 -26.64 16.12
CA LEU A 123 49.05 -25.87 16.59
C LEU A 123 49.06 -25.81 18.11
#